data_AF-A0A9Q0U6H9-F1
#
_entry.id   AF-A0A9Q0U6H9-F1
#
_cell.length_a   1.000
_cell.length_b   1.000
_cell.length_c   1.000
_cell.angle_alpha   90.00
_cell.angle_beta   90.00
_cell.angle_gamma   90.00
#
_symmetry.space_group_name_H-M   'P 1'
#
loop_
_entity.id
_entity.type
_entity.pdbx_description
1 polymer ?
#
loop_
_entity_poly.entity_id
_entity_poly.type
_entity_poly.pdbx_seq_one_letter_code
_entity_poly.pdbx_strand_id
1 'polypeptide(L)'
;MEKGEDQEAAKKGFIDSLKLLEGELGDKPYFGGETIGYVDIALVPFYTWFYAYETSGNFSIEAECPKLIGYCKRCLKKETVSKSLEDPKKVYDFVVMLRKKFGIE
;
A
#
# COMPACT_ATOMS: atom_id res chain seq x y z
N MET A 1 -27.41 -6.56 -0.46
CA MET A 1 -26.41 -6.42 0.62
C MET A 1 -25.45 -7.56 0.31
N GLU A 2 -24.21 -7.40 -0.15
CA GLU A 2 -23.19 -6.56 0.49
C GLU A 2 -21.96 -6.23 -0.42
N LYS A 3 -21.91 -6.42 -1.77
CA LYS A 3 -20.63 -6.16 -2.54
C LYS A 3 -20.00 -4.79 -2.23
N GLY A 4 -20.81 -3.75 -1.97
CA GLY A 4 -20.34 -2.45 -1.48
C GLY A 4 -20.11 -2.36 0.04
N GLU A 5 -20.95 -3.02 0.86
CA GLU A 5 -20.81 -3.04 2.33
C GLU A 5 -19.56 -3.83 2.78
N ASP A 6 -19.31 -4.99 2.15
CA ASP A 6 -18.10 -5.80 2.32
C ASP A 6 -16.85 -5.02 1.90
N GLN A 7 -16.94 -4.25 0.81
CA GLN A 7 -15.84 -3.43 0.33
C GLN A 7 -15.51 -2.29 1.29
N GLU A 8 -16.52 -1.59 1.81
CA GLU A 8 -16.30 -0.54 2.81
C GLU A 8 -15.78 -1.10 4.14
N ALA A 9 -16.26 -2.28 4.57
CA ALA A 9 -15.72 -2.98 5.74
C ALA A 9 -14.25 -3.38 5.54
N ALA A 10 -13.91 -3.93 4.37
CA ALA A 10 -12.53 -4.29 4.01
C ALA A 10 -11.63 -3.06 3.94
N LYS A 11 -12.10 -1.96 3.35
CA LYS A 11 -11.39 -0.67 3.31
C LYS A 11 -11.10 -0.15 4.71
N LYS A 12 -12.10 -0.17 5.60
CA LYS A 12 -11.92 0.23 7.00
C LYS A 12 -10.85 -0.62 7.69
N GLY A 13 -10.96 -1.95 7.61
CA GLY A 13 -9.98 -2.86 8.20
C GLY A 13 -8.56 -2.69 7.64
N PHE A 14 -8.46 -2.41 6.34
CA PHE A 14 -7.18 -2.10 5.69
C PHE A 14 -6.57 -0.80 6.22
N ILE A 15 -7.34 0.29 6.28
CA ILE A 15 -6.87 1.57 6.84
C ILE A 15 -6.48 1.42 8.32
N ASP A 16 -7.28 0.71 9.12
CA ASP A 16 -6.96 0.47 10.54
C ASP A 16 -5.63 -0.30 10.67
N SER A 17 -5.38 -1.28 9.78
CA SER A 17 -4.10 -2.00 9.74
C SER A 17 -2.93 -1.10 9.35
N LEU A 18 -3.11 -0.19 8.39
CA LEU A 18 -2.07 0.79 8.02
C LEU A 18 -1.80 1.79 9.14
N LYS A 19 -2.82 2.23 9.89
CA LYS A 19 -2.66 3.09 11.07
C LYS A 19 -1.89 2.40 12.19
N LEU A 20 -2.12 1.10 12.41
CA LEU A 20 -1.32 0.31 13.35
C LEU A 20 0.15 0.25 12.92
N LEU A 21 0.42 0.01 11.63
CA LEU A 21 1.78 0.03 11.08
C LEU A 21 2.43 1.41 11.18
N GLU A 22 1.68 2.48 10.91
CA GLU A 22 2.15 3.85 11.05
C GLU A 22 2.48 4.21 12.51
N GLY A 23 1.66 3.73 13.45
CA GLY A 23 1.92 3.85 14.89
C GLY A 23 3.19 3.10 15.31
N GLU A 24 3.38 1.87 14.82
CA GLU A 24 4.60 1.11 15.09
C GLU A 24 5.83 1.76 14.45
N LEU A 25 5.73 2.30 13.23
CA LEU A 25 6.81 3.06 12.61
C LEU A 25 7.22 4.25 13.50
N GLY A 26 6.24 4.96 14.05
CA GLY A 26 6.45 6.11 14.93
C GLY A 26 7.24 7.20 14.21
N ASP A 27 8.37 7.59 14.77
CA ASP A 27 9.29 8.57 14.17
C ASP A 27 10.56 7.93 13.59
N LYS A 28 10.62 6.59 13.55
CA LYS A 28 11.74 5.87 12.93
C LYS A 28 11.77 6.13 11.42
N PRO A 29 12.96 6.24 10.80
CA PRO A 29 13.03 6.42 9.35
C PRO A 29 12.62 5.16 8.58
N TYR A 30 12.81 3.97 9.17
CA TYR A 30 12.39 2.66 8.69
C TYR A 30 11.90 1.78 9.85
N PHE A 31 11.17 0.69 9.57
CA PHE A 31 10.80 -0.28 10.61
C PHE A 31 12.03 -0.99 11.21
N GLY A 32 13.08 -1.18 10.41
CA GLY A 32 14.40 -1.64 10.87
C GLY A 32 15.21 -0.60 11.68
N GLY A 33 14.62 0.55 12.03
CA GLY A 33 15.32 1.65 12.69
C GLY A 33 16.01 2.54 11.66
N GLU A 34 17.34 2.66 11.73
CA GLU A 34 18.15 3.52 10.84
C GLU A 34 18.35 2.96 9.43
N THR A 35 18.08 1.67 9.24
CA THR A 35 18.28 0.97 7.96
C THR A 35 17.06 0.12 7.61
N ILE A 36 16.95 -0.28 6.33
CA ILE A 36 15.91 -1.22 5.89
C ILE A 36 16.13 -2.54 6.62
N GLY A 37 15.08 -2.99 7.32
CA GLY A 37 15.01 -4.28 7.97
C GLY A 37 13.96 -5.20 7.35
N TYR A 38 13.64 -6.27 8.07
CA TYR A 38 12.74 -7.32 7.60
C TYR A 38 11.33 -6.81 7.29
N VAL A 39 10.75 -6.03 8.21
CA VAL A 39 9.39 -5.49 8.04
C VAL A 39 9.32 -4.53 6.86
N ASP A 40 10.39 -3.77 6.60
CA ASP A 40 10.44 -2.87 5.45
C ASP A 40 10.38 -3.64 4.12
N ILE A 41 11.13 -4.74 4.04
CA ILE A 41 11.14 -5.62 2.86
C ILE A 41 9.77 -6.28 2.67
N ALA A 42 9.09 -6.65 3.75
CA ALA A 42 7.76 -7.24 3.69
C ALA A 42 6.68 -6.25 3.24
N LEU A 43 6.78 -4.99 3.67
CA LEU A 43 5.74 -3.98 3.45
C LEU A 43 5.93 -3.18 2.17
N VAL A 44 7.16 -2.75 1.85
CA VAL A 44 7.40 -1.81 0.73
C VAL A 44 6.88 -2.28 -0.64
N PRO A 45 6.82 -3.58 -0.98
CA PRO A 45 6.26 -4.01 -2.26
C PRO A 45 4.79 -3.62 -2.45
N PHE A 46 4.01 -3.57 -1.36
CA PHE A 46 2.60 -3.18 -1.39
C PHE A 46 2.40 -1.72 -1.79
N TYR A 47 3.41 -0.86 -1.65
CA TYR A 47 3.32 0.53 -2.10
C TYR A 47 2.93 0.64 -3.58
N THR A 48 3.45 -0.26 -4.43
CA THR A 48 3.11 -0.26 -5.87
C THR A 48 1.64 -0.60 -6.13
N TRP A 49 0.99 -1.31 -5.21
CA TRP A 49 -0.42 -1.69 -5.28
C TRP A 49 -1.36 -0.61 -4.73
N PHE A 50 -0.83 0.36 -3.96
CA PHE A 50 -1.65 1.39 -3.31
C PHE A 50 -2.49 2.17 -4.31
N TYR A 51 -1.91 2.55 -5.45
CA TYR A 51 -2.65 3.22 -6.52
C TYR A 51 -3.86 2.39 -7.00
N ALA A 52 -3.68 1.07 -7.13
CA ALA A 52 -4.77 0.18 -7.54
C ALA A 52 -5.86 0.07 -6.47
N TYR A 53 -5.48 0.03 -5.18
CA TYR A 53 -6.41 0.02 -4.06
C TYR A 53 -7.20 1.32 -3.97
N GLU A 54 -6.52 2.46 -4.00
CA GLU A 54 -7.14 3.80 -3.95
C GLU A 54 -8.13 4.00 -5.10
N THR A 55 -7.73 3.63 -6.32
CA THR A 55 -8.59 3.76 -7.52
C THR A 55 -9.78 2.80 -7.46
N SER A 56 -9.57 1.55 -7.03
CA SER A 56 -10.64 0.54 -6.97
C SER A 56 -11.61 0.73 -5.80
N GLY A 57 -11.12 1.28 -4.68
CA GLY A 57 -11.87 1.47 -3.44
C GLY A 57 -12.30 2.93 -3.20
N ASN A 58 -11.99 3.83 -4.13
CA ASN A 58 -12.33 5.25 -4.08
C ASN A 58 -12.00 5.91 -2.72
N PHE A 59 -10.72 5.84 -2.31
CA PHE A 59 -10.22 6.43 -1.07
C PHE A 59 -8.77 6.88 -1.22
N SER A 60 -8.23 7.55 -0.20
CA SER A 60 -6.83 7.99 -0.18
C SER A 60 -6.12 7.44 1.06
N ILE A 61 -5.04 6.69 0.83
CA ILE A 61 -4.16 6.19 1.87
C ILE A 61 -3.32 7.35 2.43
N GLU A 62 -2.86 8.27 1.59
CA GLU A 62 -2.06 9.43 2.04
C GLU A 62 -2.84 10.36 2.99
N ALA A 63 -4.16 10.50 2.78
CA ALA A 63 -5.00 11.28 3.68
C ALA A 63 -5.14 10.65 5.08
N GLU A 64 -5.18 9.31 5.15
CA GLU A 64 -5.38 8.56 6.39
C GLU A 64 -4.07 8.19 7.11
N CYS A 65 -2.98 8.00 6.35
CA CYS A 65 -1.69 7.50 6.82
C CYS A 65 -0.50 8.26 6.17
N PRO A 66 -0.36 9.58 6.42
CA PRO A 66 0.63 10.42 5.75
C PRO A 66 2.09 10.09 6.10
N LYS A 67 2.39 9.70 7.35
CA LYS A 67 3.76 9.30 7.75
C LYS A 67 4.14 7.99 7.06
N LEU A 68 3.21 7.05 6.94
CA LEU A 68 3.45 5.77 6.24
C LEU A 68 3.78 6.01 4.76
N ILE A 69 3.04 6.89 4.08
CA ILE A 69 3.36 7.28 2.70
C ILE A 69 4.71 8.00 2.61
N GLY A 70 5.01 8.88 3.56
CA GLY A 70 6.33 9.51 3.67
C GLY A 70 7.46 8.48 3.80
N TYR A 71 7.24 7.43 4.58
CA TYR A 71 8.13 6.29 4.73
C TYR A 71 8.30 5.50 3.42
N CYS A 72 7.23 5.16 2.71
CA CYS A 72 7.32 4.46 1.42
C CYS A 72 8.10 5.29 0.40
N LYS A 73 7.80 6.60 0.30
CA LYS A 73 8.54 7.55 -0.56
C LYS A 73 10.03 7.60 -0.20
N ARG A 74 10.38 7.46 1.09
CA ARG A 74 11.78 7.39 1.56
C ARG A 74 12.45 6.10 1.13
N CYS A 75 11.77 4.95 1.25
CA CYS A 75 12.30 3.66 0.83
C CYS A 75 12.62 3.63 -0.67
N LEU A 76 11.78 4.23 -1.51
CA LEU A 76 11.99 4.32 -2.96
C LEU A 76 13.23 5.13 -3.37
N LYS A 77 13.77 5.97 -2.48
CA LYS A 77 15.04 6.67 -2.76
C LYS A 77 16.24 5.72 -2.74
N LYS A 78 16.10 4.52 -2.17
CA LYS A 78 17.13 3.47 -2.24
C LYS A 78 17.02 2.74 -3.57
N GLU A 79 18.13 2.72 -4.30
CA GLU A 79 18.23 2.11 -5.63
C GLU A 79 17.81 0.63 -5.64
N THR A 80 18.13 -0.13 -4.59
CA THR A 80 17.73 -1.54 -4.47
C THR A 80 16.22 -1.71 -4.41
N VAL A 81 15.52 -0.79 -3.75
CA VAL A 81 14.06 -0.81 -3.65
C VAL A 81 13.46 -0.37 -4.98
N SER A 82 13.87 0.78 -5.52
CA SER A 82 13.27 1.30 -6.76
C SER A 82 13.49 0.39 -7.97
N LYS A 83 14.63 -0.31 -8.06
CA LYS A 83 14.88 -1.30 -9.11
C LYS A 83 14.08 -2.60 -8.97
N SER A 84 13.58 -2.89 -7.77
CA SER A 84 12.83 -4.13 -7.49
C SER A 84 11.32 -3.95 -7.62
N LEU A 85 10.84 -2.72 -7.70
CA LEU A 85 9.43 -2.38 -7.70
C LEU A 85 8.96 -1.94 -9.09
N GLU A 86 7.79 -2.42 -9.50
CA GLU A 86 7.16 -2.04 -10.76
C GLU A 86 6.44 -0.69 -10.67
N ASP A 87 6.12 -0.13 -11.83
CA ASP A 87 5.32 1.09 -11.93
C ASP A 87 3.90 0.86 -11.36
N PRO A 88 3.40 1.69 -10.43
CA PRO A 88 2.06 1.53 -9.86
C PRO A 88 0.92 1.48 -10.89
N LYS A 89 1.05 2.15 -12.04
CA LYS A 89 0.06 2.10 -13.12
C LYS A 89 0.05 0.74 -13.82
N LYS A 90 1.22 0.14 -14.05
CA LYS A 90 1.29 -1.23 -14.60
C LYS A 90 0.67 -2.25 -13.65
N VAL A 91 0.91 -2.08 -12.35
CA VAL A 91 0.27 -2.92 -11.32
C VAL A 91 -1.25 -2.73 -11.34
N TYR A 92 -1.74 -1.50 -11.49
CA TYR A 92 -3.17 -1.26 -11.66
C TYR A 92 -3.75 -1.92 -12.92
N ASP A 93 -3.11 -1.79 -14.08
CA ASP A 93 -3.54 -2.45 -15.31
C ASP A 93 -3.59 -3.98 -15.13
N PHE A 94 -2.61 -4.55 -14.42
CA PHE A 94 -2.59 -5.95 -14.03
C PHE A 94 -3.78 -6.32 -13.12
N VAL A 95 -4.09 -5.50 -12.12
CA VAL A 95 -5.26 -5.69 -11.25
C VAL A 95 -6.57 -5.64 -12.05
N VAL A 96 -6.72 -4.70 -12.98
CA VAL A 96 -7.89 -4.62 -13.87
C VAL A 96 -8.01 -5.89 -14.71
N MET A 97 -6.90 -6.40 -15.26
CA MET A 97 -6.88 -7.66 -15.99
C MET A 97 -7.31 -8.85 -15.10
N LEU A 98 -6.83 -8.92 -13.85
CA LEU A 98 -7.23 -9.95 -12.91
C LEU A 98 -8.73 -9.89 -12.59
N ARG A 99 -9.27 -8.70 -12.34
CA ARG A 99 -10.71 -8.52 -12.08
C ARG A 99 -11.57 -9.04 -13.22
N LYS A 100 -11.19 -8.74 -14.47
CA LYS A 100 -11.82 -9.29 -15.68
C LYS A 100 -11.75 -10.81 -15.72
N LYS A 101 -10.54 -11.36 -15.52
CA LYS A 101 -10.30 -12.80 -15.57
C LYS A 101 -11.15 -13.58 -14.56
N PHE A 102 -11.39 -13.00 -13.37
CA PHE A 102 -12.17 -13.64 -12.32
C PHE A 102 -13.65 -13.22 -12.30
N GLY A 103 -14.11 -12.37 -13.23
CA GLY A 103 -15.51 -11.91 -13.27
C GLY A 103 -15.91 -11.01 -12.09
N ILE A 104 -14.97 -10.22 -11.56
CA ILE A 104 -15.13 -9.36 -10.37
C ILE A 104 -15.36 -7.88 -10.75
N GLU A 105 -15.50 -7.58 -12.05
CA GLU A 105 -15.92 -6.25 -12.50
C GLU A 105 -17.25 -5.83 -11.83
#